data_AF-A0A962N6V8-F1
#
_entry.id   AF-A0A962N6V8-F1
#
_cell.length_a   1.000
_cell.length_b   1.000
_cell.length_c   1.000
_cell.angle_alpha   90.00
_cell.angle_beta   90.00
_cell.angle_gamma   90.00
#
_symmetry.space_group_name_H-M   'P 1'
#
loop_
_entity.id
_entity.type
_entity.pdbx_description
1 polymer ?
#
loop_
_entity_poly.entity_id
_entity_poly.type
_entity_poly.pdbx_seq_one_letter_code
_entity_poly.pdbx_strand_id
1 'polypeptide(L)'
;HMRDAFGALPDKLLLVIGPEPMWRGGLSGPNSLFMHADRPLISTNATSTLLHELTHVITRIRGAEPSDDWLAEGLAEYYGLELLRRSGGITQDRFDAALKWQRNWGKSVKSLRVARSRGPTTARAVVLLAELDREMRSLTRGEVGLDDLVQRLRQQRSVSTEDFIKLAEALAEGPLEALDTPLLTAPKAKH
;
A
#
# COMPACT_ATOMS: atom_id res chain seq x y z
N HIS A 1 13.61 5.56 -7.11
CA HIS A 1 12.26 5.51 -6.49
C HIS A 1 11.99 4.22 -5.72
N MET A 2 11.95 3.02 -6.34
CA MET A 2 11.67 1.79 -5.56
C MET A 2 12.74 1.47 -4.50
N ARG A 3 14.02 1.65 -4.84
CA ARG A 3 15.12 1.49 -3.87
C ARG A 3 15.00 2.49 -2.72
N ASP A 4 14.55 3.71 -3.01
CA ASP A 4 14.34 4.75 -1.99
C ASP A 4 13.16 4.39 -1.08
N ALA A 5 12.05 3.91 -1.67
CA ALA A 5 10.85 3.53 -0.92
C ALA A 5 11.04 2.27 -0.08
N PHE A 6 11.76 1.28 -0.60
CA PHE A 6 11.79 -0.06 -0.02
C PHE A 6 13.17 -0.48 0.50
N GLY A 7 14.24 0.24 0.19
CA GLY A 7 15.61 -0.17 0.50
C GLY A 7 16.12 -1.24 -0.46
N ALA A 8 16.80 -2.27 0.08
CA ALA A 8 17.39 -3.35 -0.72
C ALA A 8 16.32 -4.09 -1.57
N LEU A 9 16.61 -4.21 -2.86
CA LEU A 9 15.78 -4.86 -3.87
C LEU A 9 16.29 -6.27 -4.19
N PRO A 10 15.44 -7.19 -4.66
CA PRO A 10 15.90 -8.51 -5.10
C PRO A 10 16.86 -8.40 -6.30
N ASP A 11 17.90 -9.23 -6.34
CA ASP A 11 18.90 -9.22 -7.41
C ASP A 11 18.31 -9.62 -8.78
N LYS A 12 17.27 -10.47 -8.74
CA LYS A 12 16.56 -10.97 -9.92
C LYS A 12 15.06 -11.01 -9.64
N LEU A 13 14.30 -10.68 -10.67
CA LEU A 13 12.85 -10.76 -10.68
C LEU A 13 12.41 -11.46 -11.97
N LEU A 14 11.57 -12.48 -11.86
CA LEU A 14 10.92 -13.11 -13.01
C LEU A 14 9.62 -12.37 -13.34
N LEU A 15 9.48 -11.87 -14.56
CA LEU A 15 8.23 -11.31 -15.08
C LEU A 15 7.71 -12.20 -16.21
N VAL A 16 6.51 -12.75 -16.04
CA VAL A 16 5.81 -13.54 -17.04
C VAL A 16 4.58 -12.76 -17.49
N ILE A 17 4.52 -12.43 -18.78
CA ILE A 17 3.36 -11.80 -19.40
C ILE A 17 2.86 -12.74 -20.50
N GLY A 18 1.57 -13.06 -20.50
CA GLY A 18 0.97 -13.91 -21.52
C GLY A 18 -0.50 -13.59 -21.78
N PRO A 19 -1.01 -13.95 -22.97
CA PRO A 19 -2.43 -13.84 -23.29
C PRO A 19 -3.22 -15.00 -22.65
N GLU A 20 -4.44 -15.20 -23.11
CA GLU A 20 -5.23 -16.40 -22.78
C GLU A 20 -4.41 -17.69 -22.96
N PRO A 21 -4.55 -18.69 -22.08
CA PRO A 21 -5.58 -18.84 -21.04
C PRO A 21 -5.18 -18.29 -19.65
N MET A 22 -4.22 -17.36 -19.55
CA MET A 22 -3.84 -16.79 -18.25
C MET A 22 -5.02 -16.07 -17.58
N TRP A 23 -5.11 -16.14 -16.25
CA TRP A 23 -6.12 -15.38 -15.51
C TRP A 23 -5.95 -13.89 -15.78
N ARG A 24 -7.06 -13.20 -16.09
CA ARG A 24 -7.10 -11.76 -16.41
C ARG A 24 -6.81 -10.90 -15.17
N GLY A 25 -5.58 -10.93 -14.68
CA GLY A 25 -5.13 -10.30 -13.45
C GLY A 25 -3.61 -10.14 -13.38
N GLY A 26 -3.14 -9.68 -12.23
CA GLY A 26 -1.74 -9.79 -11.81
C GLY A 26 -1.68 -10.74 -10.61
N LEU A 27 -0.63 -11.55 -10.55
CA LEU A 27 -0.37 -12.43 -9.41
C LEU A 27 1.11 -12.36 -9.04
N SER A 28 1.39 -11.98 -7.80
CA SER A 28 2.72 -12.01 -7.22
C SER A 28 3.04 -13.37 -6.58
N GLY A 29 4.29 -13.81 -6.77
CA GLY A 29 4.90 -14.97 -6.13
C GLY A 29 6.32 -14.66 -5.64
N PRO A 30 7.03 -15.62 -5.01
CA PRO A 30 8.38 -15.39 -4.53
C PRO A 30 9.34 -14.97 -5.67
N ASN A 31 9.74 -13.70 -5.69
CA ASN A 31 10.58 -13.10 -6.74
C ASN A 31 10.01 -13.26 -8.16
N SER A 32 8.70 -13.39 -8.30
CA SER A 32 8.04 -13.57 -9.58
C SER A 32 6.72 -12.81 -9.67
N LEU A 33 6.38 -12.40 -10.88
CA LEU A 33 5.12 -11.74 -11.20
C LEU A 33 4.57 -12.33 -12.50
N PHE A 34 3.29 -12.66 -12.47
CA PHE A 34 2.53 -13.14 -13.62
C PHE A 34 1.45 -12.11 -13.97
N MET A 35 1.39 -11.65 -15.22
CA MET A 35 0.39 -10.69 -15.67
C MET A 35 -0.27 -11.14 -16.98
N HIS A 36 -1.56 -10.88 -17.09
CA HIS A 36 -2.25 -11.01 -18.36
C HIS A 36 -1.86 -9.88 -19.33
N ALA A 37 -1.64 -10.19 -20.60
CA ALA A 37 -1.19 -9.24 -21.62
C ALA A 37 -2.16 -8.06 -21.85
N ASP A 38 -3.47 -8.29 -21.72
CA ASP A 38 -4.48 -7.22 -21.85
C ASP A 38 -4.52 -6.25 -20.65
N ARG A 39 -3.75 -6.47 -19.58
CA ARG A 39 -3.79 -5.59 -18.41
C ARG A 39 -3.10 -4.26 -18.74
N PRO A 40 -3.81 -3.12 -18.64
CA PRO A 40 -3.17 -1.84 -18.84
C PRO A 40 -2.15 -1.60 -17.72
N LEU A 41 -0.97 -1.13 -18.10
CA LEU A 41 0.11 -0.82 -17.15
C LEU A 41 -0.27 0.31 -16.18
N ILE A 42 -1.20 1.17 -16.59
CA ILE A 42 -1.85 2.22 -15.78
C ILE A 42 -3.36 2.06 -15.98
N SER A 43 -4.09 1.77 -14.90
CA SER A 43 -5.53 1.58 -14.94
C SER A 43 -6.30 2.92 -14.99
N THR A 44 -7.61 2.83 -15.17
CA THR A 44 -8.51 4.00 -15.24
C THR A 44 -8.62 4.79 -13.94
N ASN A 45 -8.31 4.17 -12.79
CA ASN A 45 -8.13 4.85 -11.50
C ASN A 45 -6.68 5.34 -11.26
N ALA A 46 -5.86 5.36 -12.32
CA ALA A 46 -4.47 5.82 -12.35
C ALA A 46 -3.50 5.07 -11.43
N THR A 47 -3.87 3.88 -10.93
CA THR A 47 -2.92 2.99 -10.26
C THR A 47 -2.26 2.05 -11.26
N SER A 48 -1.12 1.47 -10.91
CA SER A 48 -0.47 0.47 -11.76
C SER A 48 -0.59 -0.91 -11.12
N THR A 49 -1.33 -1.81 -11.77
CA THR A 49 -1.40 -3.23 -11.36
C THR A 49 -0.01 -3.86 -11.31
N LEU A 50 0.89 -3.52 -12.23
CA LEU A 50 2.28 -3.98 -12.20
C LEU A 50 3.01 -3.51 -10.95
N LEU A 51 2.93 -2.22 -10.61
CA LEU A 51 3.64 -1.67 -9.43
C LEU A 51 3.01 -2.13 -8.11
N HIS A 52 1.70 -2.35 -8.10
CA HIS A 52 0.98 -2.97 -6.98
C HIS A 52 1.58 -4.35 -6.68
N GLU A 53 1.60 -5.24 -7.66
CA GLU A 53 2.14 -6.59 -7.47
C GLU A 53 3.64 -6.59 -7.16
N LEU A 54 4.40 -5.70 -7.80
CA LEU A 54 5.83 -5.57 -7.55
C LEU A 54 6.10 -5.09 -6.11
N THR A 55 5.22 -4.25 -5.55
CA THR A 55 5.28 -3.86 -4.13
C THR A 55 5.09 -5.07 -3.23
N HIS A 56 4.13 -5.96 -3.51
CA HIS A 56 4.01 -7.23 -2.78
C HIS A 56 5.28 -8.08 -2.86
N VAL A 57 5.85 -8.27 -4.04
CA VAL A 57 7.05 -9.10 -4.23
C VAL A 57 8.27 -8.54 -3.49
N ILE A 58 8.49 -7.23 -3.56
CA ILE A 58 9.66 -6.57 -2.96
C ILE A 58 9.51 -6.47 -1.44
N THR A 59 8.35 -6.02 -0.96
CA THR A 59 8.14 -5.80 0.47
C THR A 59 7.96 -7.11 1.21
N ARG A 60 7.25 -8.08 0.62
CA ARG A 60 6.78 -9.32 1.26
C ARG A 60 6.11 -9.06 2.61
N ILE A 61 5.54 -7.88 2.78
CA ILE A 61 4.74 -7.54 3.96
C ILE A 61 3.40 -8.24 3.82
N ARG A 62 2.96 -8.89 4.90
CA ARG A 62 1.65 -9.50 5.06
C ARG A 62 1.10 -9.14 6.44
N GLY A 63 -0.23 -9.16 6.56
CA GLY A 63 -0.88 -9.04 7.86
C GLY A 63 -0.47 -10.17 8.81
N ALA A 64 -0.31 -9.85 10.09
CA ALA A 64 -0.09 -10.84 11.15
C ALA A 64 -1.34 -11.72 11.34
N GLU A 65 -2.52 -11.11 11.33
CA GLU A 65 -3.82 -11.78 11.34
C GLU A 65 -4.61 -11.49 10.06
N PRO A 66 -5.67 -12.27 9.74
CA PRO A 66 -6.56 -11.97 8.62
C PRO A 66 -7.13 -10.55 8.66
N SER A 67 -7.33 -9.96 9.85
CA SER A 67 -7.80 -8.58 10.00
C SER A 67 -6.73 -7.51 9.70
N ASP A 68 -5.48 -7.90 9.48
CA ASP A 68 -4.37 -6.99 9.14
C ASP A 68 -4.07 -6.95 7.64
N ASP A 69 -4.88 -7.64 6.82
CA ASP A 69 -4.72 -7.75 5.36
C ASP A 69 -4.66 -6.38 4.65
N TRP A 70 -5.32 -5.37 5.24
CA TRP A 70 -5.31 -3.99 4.73
C TRP A 70 -3.90 -3.39 4.64
N LEU A 71 -2.94 -3.84 5.45
CA LEU A 71 -1.57 -3.34 5.42
C LEU A 71 -0.89 -3.70 4.10
N ALA A 72 -0.96 -4.96 3.71
CA ALA A 72 -0.32 -5.44 2.49
C ALA A 72 -0.97 -4.80 1.26
N GLU A 73 -2.30 -4.88 1.18
CA GLU A 73 -3.08 -4.37 0.05
C GLU A 73 -3.03 -2.83 -0.05
N GLY A 74 -3.13 -2.15 1.09
CA GLY A 74 -3.08 -0.69 1.16
C GLY A 74 -1.72 -0.13 0.76
N LEU A 75 -0.62 -0.73 1.25
CA LEU A 75 0.73 -0.34 0.85
C LEU A 75 0.95 -0.61 -0.65
N ALA A 76 0.54 -1.78 -1.15
CA ALA A 76 0.67 -2.11 -2.56
C ALA A 76 -0.08 -1.12 -3.47
N GLU A 77 -1.32 -0.77 -3.13
CA GLU A 77 -2.11 0.18 -3.90
C GLU A 77 -1.57 1.62 -3.78
N TYR A 78 -1.11 2.04 -2.59
CA TYR A 78 -0.52 3.37 -2.39
C TYR A 78 0.75 3.53 -3.23
N TYR A 79 1.69 2.58 -3.14
CA TYR A 79 2.93 2.64 -3.93
C TYR A 79 2.69 2.37 -5.42
N GLY A 80 1.62 1.67 -5.77
CA GLY A 80 1.15 1.54 -7.15
C GLY A 80 0.78 2.88 -7.81
N LEU A 81 0.42 3.88 -7.00
CA LEU A 81 0.13 5.25 -7.42
C LEU A 81 1.35 6.18 -7.21
N GLU A 82 1.96 6.14 -6.04
CA GLU A 82 3.05 7.03 -5.64
C GLU A 82 4.31 6.82 -6.49
N LEU A 83 4.64 5.57 -6.85
CA LEU A 83 5.80 5.31 -7.70
C LEU A 83 5.58 5.74 -9.15
N LEU A 84 4.34 5.75 -9.66
CA LEU A 84 4.03 6.38 -10.95
C LEU A 84 4.30 7.89 -10.89
N ARG A 85 3.85 8.56 -9.83
CA ARG A 85 4.07 9.99 -9.64
C ARG A 85 5.56 10.31 -9.57
N ARG A 86 6.30 9.60 -8.70
CA ARG A 86 7.74 9.84 -8.51
C ARG A 86 8.56 9.60 -9.77
N SER A 87 8.19 8.59 -10.58
CA SER A 87 8.86 8.29 -11.85
C SER A 87 8.44 9.18 -13.02
N GLY A 88 7.49 10.10 -12.83
CA GLY A 88 6.94 10.96 -13.88
C GLY A 88 5.94 10.25 -14.81
N GLY A 89 5.51 9.02 -14.50
CA GLY A 89 4.48 8.30 -15.24
C GLY A 89 3.08 8.94 -15.13
N ILE A 90 2.83 9.71 -14.06
CA ILE A 90 1.67 10.59 -13.92
C ILE A 90 2.09 11.94 -13.32
N THR A 91 1.33 12.99 -13.60
CA THR A 91 1.54 14.32 -13.00
C THR A 91 1.03 14.36 -11.55
N GLN A 92 1.44 15.39 -10.79
CA GLN A 92 0.89 15.66 -9.46
C GLN A 92 -0.64 15.81 -9.49
N ASP A 93 -1.20 16.56 -10.46
CA ASP A 93 -2.64 16.73 -10.60
C ASP A 93 -3.38 15.40 -10.81
N ARG A 94 -2.78 14.48 -11.57
CA ARG A 94 -3.35 13.14 -11.79
C ARG A 94 -3.29 12.29 -10.53
N PHE A 95 -2.21 12.39 -9.76
CA PHE A 95 -2.09 11.74 -8.46
C PHE A 95 -3.15 12.26 -7.48
N ASP A 96 -3.32 13.58 -7.37
CA ASP A 96 -4.29 14.20 -6.46
C ASP A 96 -5.73 13.84 -6.85
N ALA A 97 -6.02 13.80 -8.16
CA ALA A 97 -7.31 13.33 -8.67
C ALA A 97 -7.57 11.86 -8.33
N ALA A 98 -6.56 10.99 -8.44
CA ALA A 98 -6.66 9.58 -8.07
C ALA A 98 -6.89 9.41 -6.56
N LEU A 99 -6.16 10.13 -5.70
CA LEU A 99 -6.39 10.15 -4.26
C LEU A 99 -7.80 10.62 -3.89
N LYS A 100 -8.31 11.66 -4.57
CA LYS A 100 -9.69 12.13 -4.39
C LYS A 100 -10.70 11.04 -4.78
N TRP A 101 -10.45 10.32 -5.86
CA TRP A 101 -11.28 9.20 -6.27
C TRP A 101 -11.27 8.06 -5.24
N GLN A 102 -10.09 7.66 -4.76
CA GLN A 102 -9.95 6.63 -3.69
C GLN A 102 -10.70 7.05 -2.42
N ARG A 103 -10.60 8.33 -2.02
CA ARG A 103 -11.36 8.90 -0.89
C ARG A 103 -12.86 8.79 -1.09
N ASN A 104 -13.35 9.08 -2.29
CA ASN A 104 -14.78 8.95 -2.61
C ASN A 104 -15.25 7.49 -2.64
N TRP A 105 -14.42 6.58 -3.16
CA TRP A 105 -14.76 5.16 -3.28
C TRP A 105 -14.78 4.46 -1.91
N GLY A 106 -13.81 4.76 -1.06
CA GLY A 106 -13.69 4.19 0.29
C GLY A 106 -14.54 4.87 1.37
N LYS A 107 -15.28 5.94 1.07
CA LYS A 107 -15.95 6.79 2.09
C LYS A 107 -16.93 6.05 3.02
N SER A 108 -17.55 4.97 2.53
CA SER A 108 -18.52 4.18 3.30
C SER A 108 -17.87 3.14 4.20
N VAL A 109 -16.56 2.88 4.05
CA VAL A 109 -15.82 1.91 4.85
C VAL A 109 -15.65 2.43 6.27
N LYS A 110 -16.07 1.61 7.24
CA LYS A 110 -16.04 1.95 8.68
C LYS A 110 -14.91 1.26 9.45
N SER A 111 -14.28 0.26 8.85
CA SER A 111 -13.14 -0.45 9.43
C SER A 111 -12.25 -1.00 8.32
N LEU A 112 -10.94 -0.89 8.51
CA LEU A 112 -9.93 -1.56 7.69
C LEU A 112 -9.62 -2.97 8.23
N ARG A 113 -10.01 -3.24 9.47
CA ARG A 113 -9.72 -4.47 10.21
C ARG A 113 -10.67 -5.62 9.83
N VAL A 114 -10.75 -5.96 8.55
CA VAL A 114 -11.61 -7.02 8.00
C VAL A 114 -10.78 -8.19 7.49
N ALA A 115 -11.34 -9.40 7.47
CA ALA A 115 -10.61 -10.62 7.13
C ALA A 115 -10.03 -10.67 5.70
N ARG A 116 -10.56 -9.85 4.78
CA ARG A 116 -10.02 -9.69 3.42
C ARG A 116 -10.34 -8.30 2.92
N SER A 117 -9.32 -7.56 2.51
CA SER A 117 -9.49 -6.27 1.89
C SER A 117 -10.04 -6.42 0.47
N ARG A 118 -10.99 -5.57 0.12
CA ARG A 118 -11.58 -5.47 -1.22
C ARG A 118 -11.44 -4.03 -1.68
N GLY A 119 -11.64 -3.77 -2.98
CA GLY A 119 -11.48 -2.45 -3.61
C GLY A 119 -11.78 -1.23 -2.72
N PRO A 120 -13.00 -1.06 -2.17
CA PRO A 120 -13.32 0.08 -1.29
C PRO A 120 -12.49 0.13 0.01
N THR A 121 -12.19 -1.00 0.64
CA THR A 121 -11.35 -1.11 1.84
C THR A 121 -9.91 -0.72 1.51
N THR A 122 -9.35 -1.25 0.41
CA THR A 122 -8.02 -0.90 -0.07
C THR A 122 -7.94 0.59 -0.40
N ALA A 123 -8.95 1.14 -1.08
CA ALA A 123 -9.08 2.57 -1.38
C ALA A 123 -9.06 3.43 -0.10
N ARG A 124 -9.77 2.99 0.94
CA ARG A 124 -9.78 3.67 2.24
C ARG A 124 -8.41 3.60 2.92
N ALA A 125 -7.70 2.47 2.81
CA ALA A 125 -6.34 2.32 3.32
C ALA A 125 -5.34 3.24 2.61
N VAL A 126 -5.41 3.36 1.28
CA VAL A 126 -4.56 4.29 0.50
C VAL A 126 -4.67 5.73 1.00
N VAL A 127 -5.91 6.16 1.30
CA VAL A 127 -6.15 7.52 1.80
C VAL A 127 -5.55 7.72 3.18
N LEU A 128 -5.72 6.75 4.08
CA LEU A 128 -5.10 6.77 5.41
C LEU A 128 -3.57 6.83 5.30
N LEU A 129 -2.98 6.01 4.44
CA LEU A 129 -1.52 5.97 4.23
C LEU A 129 -0.97 7.27 3.63
N ALA A 130 -1.71 7.91 2.73
CA ALA A 130 -1.32 9.21 2.18
C ALA A 130 -1.43 10.34 3.21
N GLU A 131 -2.46 10.31 4.07
CA GLU A 131 -2.62 11.26 5.17
C GLU A 131 -1.51 11.08 6.22
N LEU A 132 -1.18 9.83 6.54
CA LEU A 132 -0.06 9.44 7.41
C LEU A 132 1.30 9.90 6.87
N ASP A 133 1.63 9.62 5.60
CA ASP A 133 2.91 10.06 5.01
C ASP A 133 3.08 11.59 5.10
N ARG A 134 2.01 12.33 4.79
CA ARG A 134 2.00 13.78 4.87
C ARG A 134 2.21 14.27 6.31
N GLU A 135 1.53 13.66 7.28
CA GLU A 135 1.66 14.02 8.69
C GLU A 135 3.07 13.74 9.21
N MET A 136 3.60 12.54 9.00
CA MET A 136 4.95 12.16 9.41
C MET A 136 6.00 13.10 8.84
N ARG A 137 5.92 13.43 7.54
CA ARG A 137 6.82 14.39 6.91
C ARG A 137 6.67 15.79 7.50
N SER A 138 5.44 16.22 7.82
CA SER A 138 5.20 17.54 8.40
C SER A 138 5.82 17.64 9.80
N LEU A 139 5.63 16.65 10.66
CA LEU A 139 6.14 16.62 12.03
C LEU A 139 7.68 16.55 12.07
N THR A 140 8.27 15.81 11.12
CA THR A 140 9.72 15.57 11.06
C THR A 140 10.45 16.49 10.07
N ARG A 141 9.81 17.57 9.60
CA ARG A 141 10.38 18.50 8.60
C ARG A 141 10.92 17.80 7.33
N GLY A 142 10.28 16.70 6.96
CA GLY A 142 10.56 15.90 5.78
C GLY A 142 11.62 14.82 5.98
N GLU A 143 12.19 14.67 7.17
CA GLU A 143 13.23 13.67 7.46
C GLU A 143 12.69 12.24 7.45
N VAL A 144 11.44 12.04 7.87
CA VAL A 144 10.82 10.72 7.99
C VAL A 144 9.46 10.71 7.29
N GLY A 145 9.17 9.62 6.56
CA GLY A 145 7.87 9.39 5.95
C GLY A 145 7.48 7.91 5.91
N LEU A 146 6.52 7.59 5.03
CA LEU A 146 6.03 6.23 4.88
C LEU A 146 7.09 5.28 4.30
N ASP A 147 8.05 5.80 3.54
CA ASP A 147 9.19 5.03 3.01
C ASP A 147 10.00 4.42 4.16
N ASP A 148 10.36 5.23 5.16
CA ASP A 148 11.12 4.79 6.35
C ASP A 148 10.35 3.76 7.17
N LEU A 149 9.04 3.98 7.33
CA LEU A 149 8.15 3.04 7.98
C LEU A 149 8.14 1.69 7.25
N VAL A 150 7.94 1.69 5.93
CA VAL A 150 7.91 0.47 5.13
C VAL A 150 9.25 -0.26 5.17
N GLN A 151 10.38 0.46 5.10
CA GLN A 151 11.70 -0.14 5.21
C GLN A 151 11.88 -0.91 6.53
N ARG A 152 11.38 -0.37 7.66
CA ARG A 152 11.41 -1.07 8.95
C ARG A 152 10.41 -2.23 9.01
N LEU A 153 9.19 -2.07 8.51
CA LEU A 153 8.17 -3.12 8.46
C LEU A 153 8.61 -4.33 7.62
N ARG A 154 9.36 -4.10 6.54
CA ARG A 154 9.94 -5.17 5.71
C ARG A 154 10.83 -6.13 6.48
N GLN A 155 11.44 -5.69 7.58
CA GLN A 155 12.27 -6.55 8.43
C GLN A 155 11.41 -7.56 9.22
N GLN A 156 10.17 -7.18 9.58
CA GLN A 156 9.23 -8.02 10.31
C GLN A 156 8.48 -9.01 9.40
N ARG A 157 8.15 -8.59 8.16
CA ARG A 157 7.36 -9.33 7.15
C ARG A 157 5.91 -9.58 7.55
N SER A 158 5.66 -10.10 8.74
CA SER A 158 4.33 -10.32 9.32
C SER A 158 4.03 -9.19 10.28
N VAL A 159 3.08 -8.32 9.94
CA VAL A 159 2.87 -7.04 10.63
C VAL A 159 1.45 -6.96 11.17
N SER A 160 1.30 -6.65 12.46
CA SER A 160 0.02 -6.30 13.06
C SER A 160 -0.25 -4.80 12.93
N THR A 161 -1.53 -4.39 12.95
CA THR A 161 -1.89 -2.96 12.99
C THR A 161 -1.30 -2.27 14.24
N GLU A 162 -1.17 -2.98 15.36
CA GLU A 162 -0.56 -2.43 16.57
C GLU A 162 0.94 -2.14 16.37
N ASP A 163 1.68 -3.10 15.79
CA ASP A 163 3.10 -2.89 15.47
C ASP A 163 3.29 -1.78 14.45
N PHE A 164 2.40 -1.70 13.46
CA PHE A 164 2.38 -0.62 12.47
C PHE A 164 2.23 0.75 13.15
N ILE A 165 1.24 0.91 14.04
CA ILE A 165 0.98 2.18 14.74
C ILE A 165 2.18 2.54 15.62
N LYS A 166 2.62 1.62 16.49
CA LYS A 166 3.76 1.85 17.39
C LYS A 166 5.01 2.26 16.64
N LEU A 167 5.29 1.62 15.50
CA LEU A 167 6.46 1.93 14.70
C LEU A 167 6.35 3.27 13.99
N ALA A 168 5.17 3.62 13.48
CA ALA A 168 4.91 4.92 12.86
C ALA A 168 5.09 6.06 13.88
N GLU A 169 4.49 5.93 15.06
CA GLU A 169 4.60 6.93 16.15
C GLU A 169 6.04 7.02 16.69
N ALA A 170 6.74 5.90 16.83
CA ALA A 170 8.15 5.91 17.23
C ALA A 170 9.04 6.60 16.19
N LEU A 171 8.72 6.48 14.90
CA LEU A 171 9.43 7.15 13.81
C LEU A 171 9.11 8.65 13.72
N ALA A 172 7.88 9.04 14.06
CA ALA A 172 7.45 10.43 14.11
C ALA A 172 7.77 11.13 15.45
N GLU A 173 8.32 10.40 16.42
CA GLU A 173 8.61 10.85 17.79
C GLU A 173 7.37 11.37 18.54
N GLY A 174 6.19 10.82 18.24
CA GLY A 174 4.94 11.25 18.86
C GLY A 174 3.69 10.57 18.31
N PRO A 175 2.51 10.83 18.91
CA PRO A 175 1.24 10.32 18.42
C PRO A 175 0.90 10.92 17.05
N LEU A 176 0.15 10.17 16.25
CA LEU A 176 -0.23 10.55 14.87
C LEU A 176 -1.75 10.62 14.74
N GLU A 177 -2.27 11.80 14.39
CA GLU A 177 -3.69 12.07 14.19
C GLU A 177 -4.30 11.20 13.08
N ALA A 178 -3.55 10.90 12.02
CA ALA A 178 -4.00 10.01 10.95
C ALA A 178 -4.28 8.57 11.44
N LEU A 179 -3.68 8.17 12.56
CA LEU A 179 -3.83 6.84 13.16
C LEU A 179 -4.86 6.81 14.30
N ASP A 180 -5.22 7.96 14.87
CA ASP A 180 -6.32 8.08 15.83
C ASP A 180 -7.68 8.01 15.12
N THR A 181 -8.06 6.80 14.72
CA THR A 181 -9.25 6.58 13.91
C THR A 181 -9.97 5.27 14.25
N PRO A 182 -11.32 5.24 14.24
CA PRO A 182 -12.08 4.01 14.43
C PRO A 182 -11.86 2.99 13.31
N LEU A 183 -11.22 3.37 12.20
CA LEU A 183 -10.90 2.45 11.10
C LEU A 183 -9.97 1.32 11.54
N LEU A 184 -9.07 1.59 12.48
CA LEU A 184 -8.00 0.68 12.91
C LEU A 184 -8.36 -0.10 14.17
N THR A 185 -9.50 0.20 14.78
CA THR A 185 -9.98 -0.55 15.95
C THR A 185 -10.22 -2.00 15.60
N ALA A 186 -9.77 -2.91 16.48
CA ALA A 186 -9.99 -4.34 16.32
C ALA A 186 -11.47 -4.66 16.04
N PRO A 187 -11.75 -5.64 15.16
CA PRO A 187 -13.12 -5.99 14.85
C PRO A 187 -13.78 -6.53 16.12
N LYS A 188 -15.02 -6.10 16.40
CA LYS A 188 -15.79 -6.67 17.50
C LYS A 188 -15.89 -8.18 17.28
N ALA A 189 -15.54 -8.97 18.29
CA ALA A 189 -15.73 -10.42 18.26
C ALA A 189 -17.18 -10.71 17.86
N LYS A 190 -17.38 -11.48 16.78
CA LYS A 190 -18.70 -12.00 16.46
C LYS A 190 -18.97 -13.11 17.47
N HIS A 191 -19.92 -12.89 18.37
CA HIS A 191 -20.57 -13.95 19.14
C HIS A 191 -21.42 -14.81 18.21
#